data_AF-A0A5N8X196-F1
#
_entry.id   AF-A0A5N8X196-F1
#
_cell.length_a   1.000
_cell.length_b   1.000
_cell.length_c   1.000
_cell.angle_alpha   90.00
_cell.angle_beta   90.00
_cell.angle_gamma   90.00
#
_symmetry.space_group_name_H-M   'P 1'
#
loop_
_entity.id
_entity.type
_entity.pdbx_description
1 polymer ?
#
loop_
_entity_poly.entity_id
_entity_poly.type
_entity_poly.pdbx_seq_one_letter_code
_entity_poly.pdbx_strand_id
1 'polypeptide(L)'
;YEGPTTASRPTAPETVSLHTGGTWRDVPLHRREQLPPGQTVTGPAIITEANATTVVDDGWQTAVTGDGHLVMERAAVTESSDLDTKVDPVLLEVFNNLFMSIAEQMGARLESTAQSVNIKERLDFSCALFDPDGNLVANAPHIPVHLGSMGTSVKEVIRRRGDSMRKGNTYAVNDPYHGGTHLPDVTVITPVFDTEGDRILFYVASRGHHAEIGGIQPGSMPASSHTIEEEGILFDNWLLAEAGRFREEETLRLLSEAPYPSRNPRTNLADLRAQIAANQKGVDEVARMIENFGLGVVQAYMKHVQDNAEEAVRRVIDALDDGEYAYETDSGAVIRVRVRVDREKRSAAVDFTGTSPQLTTNFNAPFSVVNAAVLYVFRTLVADDIPLNDGCLRPLDIVVPPGSMLAPEPPAAVVAGNVETSQAITGALYAALGVQAEGSGTMNNVTFGNERHQYYETVASGSGAGDGFPGAPVVQTHMTNSRLTDPEVLEWRLPVRLDEFSVRRGSGGAGRWRGGDGAVRRIRFHEPMTVSTLSQHRRIPPYGMAGGAPGALGANRVERADGAVVQLDGSDSAEVGPGDVLVIETPGGGGYGPPPLDQEQAGRETDDLRAF
;
A
#
# COMPACT_ATOMS: atom_id res chain seq x y z
N TYR A 1 -21.54 -22.69 56.13
CA TYR A 1 -22.22 -23.83 56.77
C TYR A 1 -23.50 -24.10 55.99
N GLU A 2 -23.35 -24.87 54.92
CA GLU A 2 -24.35 -25.80 54.38
C GLU A 2 -23.55 -27.09 54.11
N GLY A 3 -24.16 -28.25 54.42
CA GLY A 3 -23.47 -29.52 54.64
C GLY A 3 -22.84 -30.16 53.40
N PRO A 4 -22.07 -31.25 53.59
CA PRO A 4 -21.41 -31.95 52.49
C PRO A 4 -22.45 -32.71 51.66
N THR A 5 -22.74 -32.22 50.45
CA THR A 5 -23.45 -33.01 49.44
C THR A 5 -22.56 -34.15 48.99
N THR A 6 -23.02 -35.35 49.30
CA THR A 6 -22.59 -36.67 48.82
C THR A 6 -21.93 -36.63 47.44
N ALA A 7 -20.66 -37.03 47.38
CA ALA A 7 -19.97 -37.36 46.14
C ALA A 7 -20.76 -38.44 45.39
N SER A 8 -21.43 -38.06 44.31
CA SER A 8 -22.00 -39.02 43.37
C SER A 8 -20.84 -39.78 42.73
N ARG A 9 -20.95 -41.12 42.69
CA ARG A 9 -20.09 -41.97 41.85
C ARG A 9 -20.00 -41.35 40.44
N PRO A 10 -18.83 -41.39 39.77
CA PRO A 10 -18.75 -40.94 38.40
C PRO A 10 -19.68 -41.84 37.57
N THR A 11 -20.81 -41.28 37.13
CA THR A 11 -21.58 -41.83 36.03
C THR A 11 -20.63 -41.91 34.84
N ALA A 12 -20.63 -43.04 34.13
CA ALA A 12 -19.87 -43.15 32.89
C ALA A 12 -20.21 -41.93 32.00
N PRO A 13 -19.21 -41.25 31.42
CA PRO A 13 -19.47 -40.06 30.61
C PRO A 13 -20.47 -40.43 29.51
N GLU A 14 -21.47 -39.59 29.34
CA GLU A 14 -22.41 -39.70 28.23
C GLU A 14 -21.61 -39.72 26.93
N THR A 15 -21.99 -40.53 25.95
CA THR A 15 -21.26 -40.61 24.68
C THR A 15 -22.03 -39.89 23.59
N VAL A 16 -21.31 -39.11 22.78
CA VAL A 16 -21.85 -38.38 21.63
C VAL A 16 -21.07 -38.72 20.38
N SER A 17 -21.71 -38.62 19.22
CA SER A 17 -21.04 -38.88 17.95
C SER A 17 -20.26 -37.64 17.49
N LEU A 18 -18.96 -37.80 17.21
CA LEU A 18 -18.07 -36.77 16.69
C LEU A 18 -17.40 -37.28 15.42
N HIS A 19 -17.40 -36.49 14.36
CA HIS A 19 -16.64 -36.78 13.15
C HIS A 19 -15.23 -36.19 13.27
N THR A 20 -14.22 -37.05 13.52
CA THR A 20 -12.81 -36.65 13.66
C THR A 20 -11.89 -37.69 13.01
N GLY A 21 -10.73 -37.25 12.51
CA GLY A 21 -9.81 -38.12 11.75
C GLY A 21 -10.45 -38.80 10.53
N GLY A 22 -11.39 -38.12 9.86
CA GLY A 22 -12.09 -38.64 8.66
C GLY A 22 -13.14 -39.72 8.91
N THR A 23 -13.52 -39.99 10.17
CA THR A 23 -14.48 -41.04 10.54
C THR A 23 -15.40 -40.58 11.67
N TRP A 24 -16.63 -41.10 11.72
CA TRP A 24 -17.53 -40.92 12.87
C TRP A 24 -17.08 -41.82 14.03
N ARG A 25 -16.96 -41.25 15.23
CA ARG A 25 -16.57 -41.94 16.46
C ARG A 25 -17.50 -41.55 17.60
N ASP A 26 -17.80 -42.50 18.48
CA ASP A 26 -18.49 -42.19 19.74
C ASP A 26 -17.44 -41.74 20.76
N VAL A 27 -17.58 -40.50 21.23
CA VAL A 27 -16.61 -39.85 22.13
C VAL A 27 -17.27 -39.48 23.46
N PRO A 28 -16.53 -39.46 24.57
CA PRO A 28 -17.06 -39.05 25.85
C PRO A 28 -17.42 -37.55 25.85
N LEU A 29 -18.61 -37.25 26.35
CA LEU A 29 -19.13 -35.92 26.65
C LEU A 29 -18.99 -35.66 28.14
N HIS A 30 -18.21 -34.64 28.48
CA HIS A 30 -18.04 -34.15 29.83
C HIS A 30 -18.79 -32.84 30.01
N ARG A 31 -19.36 -32.64 31.20
CA ARG A 31 -19.85 -31.34 31.66
C ARG A 31 -18.73 -30.65 32.42
N ARG A 32 -18.36 -29.43 32.04
CA ARG A 32 -17.28 -28.65 32.66
C ARG A 32 -17.44 -28.57 34.18
N GLU A 33 -18.65 -28.38 34.65
CA GLU A 33 -19.01 -28.26 36.09
C GLU A 33 -18.75 -29.54 36.90
N GLN A 34 -18.61 -30.68 36.21
CA GLN A 34 -18.37 -32.00 36.80
C GLN A 34 -16.89 -32.41 36.74
N LEU A 35 -16.02 -31.58 36.16
CA LEU A 35 -14.57 -31.82 36.10
C LEU A 35 -13.87 -31.14 37.29
N PRO A 36 -13.43 -31.89 38.31
CA PRO A 36 -12.67 -31.36 39.44
C PRO A 36 -11.25 -30.96 39.01
N PRO A 37 -10.60 -30.05 39.75
CA PRO A 37 -9.19 -29.72 39.54
C PRO A 37 -8.29 -30.96 39.53
N GLY A 38 -7.39 -31.03 38.57
CA GLY A 38 -6.46 -32.14 38.34
C GLY A 38 -7.03 -33.32 37.55
N GLN A 39 -8.33 -33.35 37.21
CA GLN A 39 -8.86 -34.36 36.32
C GLN A 39 -8.43 -34.07 34.87
N THR A 40 -7.81 -35.07 34.25
CA THR A 40 -7.43 -35.04 32.83
C THR A 40 -8.53 -35.65 31.96
N VAL A 41 -8.82 -35.01 30.84
CA VAL A 41 -9.63 -35.53 29.73
C VAL A 41 -8.72 -35.65 28.52
N THR A 42 -8.53 -36.87 28.02
CA THR A 42 -7.75 -37.14 26.80
C THR A 42 -8.68 -37.23 25.61
N GLY A 43 -8.33 -36.59 24.51
CA GLY A 43 -9.09 -36.65 23.27
C GLY A 43 -9.03 -38.04 22.61
N PRO A 44 -10.02 -38.36 21.74
CA PRO A 44 -11.06 -37.47 21.26
C PRO A 44 -12.22 -37.37 22.27
N ALA A 45 -12.61 -36.16 22.67
CA ALA A 45 -13.64 -35.92 23.69
C ALA A 45 -14.31 -34.54 23.50
N ILE A 46 -15.51 -34.36 24.06
CA ILE A 46 -16.21 -33.07 24.09
C ILE A 46 -16.43 -32.63 25.53
N ILE A 47 -16.14 -31.38 25.84
CA ILE A 47 -16.46 -30.74 27.13
C ILE A 47 -17.46 -29.63 26.86
N THR A 48 -18.59 -29.65 27.56
CA THR A 48 -19.65 -28.62 27.43
C THR A 48 -19.79 -27.82 28.71
N GLU A 49 -20.02 -26.53 28.57
CA GLU A 49 -20.39 -25.59 29.62
C GLU A 49 -21.52 -24.66 29.15
N ALA A 50 -22.05 -23.83 30.05
CA ALA A 50 -23.25 -23.04 29.77
C ALA A 50 -23.14 -22.12 28.54
N ASN A 51 -21.92 -21.70 28.19
CA ASN A 51 -21.63 -20.73 27.13
C ASN A 51 -20.53 -21.18 26.16
N ALA A 52 -20.01 -22.42 26.27
CA ALA A 52 -18.96 -22.90 25.38
C ALA A 52 -18.99 -24.43 25.21
N THR A 53 -18.34 -24.90 24.15
CA THR A 53 -18.08 -26.32 23.89
C THR A 53 -16.63 -26.47 23.43
N THR A 54 -15.83 -27.18 24.20
CA THR A 54 -14.43 -27.47 23.89
C THR A 54 -14.33 -28.88 23.31
N VAL A 55 -13.76 -29.00 22.12
CA VAL A 55 -13.42 -30.30 21.52
C VAL A 55 -11.95 -30.59 21.85
N VAL A 56 -11.70 -31.71 22.53
CA VAL A 56 -10.35 -32.20 22.82
C VAL A 56 -10.02 -33.21 21.73
N ASP A 57 -9.19 -32.83 20.77
CA ASP A 57 -8.85 -33.68 19.61
C ASP A 57 -7.92 -34.84 19.96
N ASP A 58 -7.83 -35.81 19.04
CA ASP A 58 -6.86 -36.90 19.11
C ASP A 58 -5.44 -36.36 19.45
N GLY A 59 -4.75 -37.00 20.40
CA GLY A 59 -3.41 -36.60 20.84
C GLY A 59 -3.35 -35.34 21.69
N TRP A 60 -4.47 -34.69 21.99
CA TRP A 60 -4.55 -33.65 23.00
C TRP A 60 -5.08 -34.21 24.33
N GLN A 61 -4.63 -33.59 25.41
CA GLN A 61 -5.21 -33.77 26.73
C GLN A 61 -5.54 -32.41 27.31
N THR A 62 -6.54 -32.36 28.17
CA THR A 62 -6.82 -31.16 28.95
C THR A 62 -6.97 -31.49 30.42
N ALA A 63 -6.53 -30.58 31.28
CA ALA A 63 -6.68 -30.69 32.72
C ALA A 63 -7.27 -29.39 33.30
N VAL A 64 -8.11 -29.55 34.31
CA VAL A 64 -8.63 -28.41 35.07
C VAL A 64 -7.60 -27.97 36.09
N THR A 65 -7.18 -26.70 36.07
CA THR A 65 -6.26 -26.14 37.07
C THR A 65 -6.95 -25.90 38.41
N GLY A 66 -6.17 -25.59 39.46
CA GLY A 66 -6.72 -25.21 40.78
C GLY A 66 -7.63 -23.98 40.73
N ASP A 67 -7.41 -23.09 39.77
CA ASP A 67 -8.21 -21.87 39.55
C ASP A 67 -9.42 -22.10 38.62
N GLY A 68 -9.61 -23.33 38.13
CA GLY A 68 -10.72 -23.66 37.24
C GLY A 68 -10.47 -23.31 35.76
N HIS A 69 -9.23 -23.11 35.33
CA HIS A 69 -8.93 -23.01 33.89
C HIS A 69 -8.84 -24.40 33.26
N LEU A 70 -9.27 -24.55 32.00
CA LEU A 70 -8.92 -25.71 31.18
C LEU A 70 -7.60 -25.43 30.47
N VAL A 71 -6.55 -26.17 30.82
CA VAL A 71 -5.27 -26.10 30.11
C VAL A 71 -5.22 -27.27 29.14
N MET A 72 -4.95 -27.00 27.87
CA MET A 72 -4.79 -28.01 26.83
C MET A 72 -3.30 -28.23 26.53
N GLU A 73 -2.88 -29.48 26.53
CA GLU A 73 -1.53 -29.89 26.21
C GLU A 73 -1.56 -30.97 25.14
N ARG A 74 -0.57 -30.96 24.26
CA ARG A 74 -0.40 -32.01 23.27
C ARG A 74 0.24 -33.23 23.95
N ALA A 75 -0.54 -34.27 24.18
CA ALA A 75 -0.14 -35.51 24.86
C ALA A 75 0.56 -36.52 23.92
N ALA A 76 0.22 -36.49 22.64
CA ALA A 76 0.90 -37.26 21.61
C ALA A 76 1.07 -36.40 20.36
N VAL A 77 2.19 -36.59 19.66
CA VAL A 77 2.31 -36.14 18.27
C VAL A 77 1.41 -37.09 17.47
N THR A 78 0.14 -36.75 17.31
CA THR A 78 -0.62 -37.24 16.15
C THR A 78 0.22 -36.93 14.93
N GLU A 79 0.36 -37.87 13.99
CA GLU A 79 0.93 -37.58 12.67
C GLU A 79 0.43 -36.20 12.28
N SER A 80 1.28 -35.17 12.34
CA SER A 80 1.00 -34.00 11.54
C SER A 80 0.83 -34.60 10.16
N SER A 81 -0.24 -34.30 9.45
CA SER A 81 -0.22 -34.46 8.01
C SER A 81 1.16 -33.98 7.58
N ASP A 82 2.05 -34.89 7.16
CA ASP A 82 3.41 -34.52 6.81
C ASP A 82 3.24 -33.36 5.86
N LEU A 83 3.76 -32.18 6.23
CA LEU A 83 3.52 -30.96 5.49
C LEU A 83 4.08 -31.19 4.09
N ASP A 84 3.19 -31.51 3.16
CA ASP A 84 3.55 -31.84 1.79
C ASP A 84 3.65 -30.54 1.01
N THR A 85 4.48 -30.58 -0.02
CA THR A 85 4.61 -29.54 -1.04
C THR A 85 3.39 -29.43 -1.96
N LYS A 86 2.44 -30.37 -1.88
CA LYS A 86 1.17 -30.31 -2.62
C LYS A 86 0.25 -29.24 -2.04
N VAL A 87 -0.52 -28.61 -2.92
CA VAL A 87 -1.48 -27.59 -2.53
C VAL A 87 -2.58 -28.18 -1.65
N ASP A 88 -2.73 -27.63 -0.46
CA ASP A 88 -3.86 -27.83 0.45
C ASP A 88 -4.54 -26.46 0.65
N PRO A 89 -5.85 -26.30 0.40
CA PRO A 89 -6.54 -25.02 0.55
C PRO A 89 -6.43 -24.39 1.94
N VAL A 90 -6.40 -25.21 3.00
CA VAL A 90 -6.27 -24.73 4.39
C VAL A 90 -4.86 -24.20 4.61
N LEU A 91 -3.85 -24.97 4.21
CA LEU A 91 -2.46 -24.52 4.33
C LEU A 91 -2.16 -23.34 3.41
N LEU A 92 -2.80 -23.25 2.25
CA LEU A 92 -2.66 -22.10 1.34
C LEU A 92 -3.05 -20.81 2.06
N GLU A 93 -4.19 -20.82 2.76
CA GLU A 93 -4.64 -19.68 3.54
C GLU A 93 -3.73 -19.38 4.74
N VAL A 94 -3.24 -20.43 5.43
CA VAL A 94 -2.27 -20.27 6.52
C VAL A 94 -0.99 -19.61 6.02
N PHE A 95 -0.41 -20.10 4.92
CA PHE A 95 0.81 -19.54 4.35
C PHE A 95 0.61 -18.13 3.80
N ASN A 96 -0.54 -17.87 3.17
CA ASN A 96 -0.92 -16.51 2.75
C ASN A 96 -0.83 -15.53 3.92
N ASN A 97 -1.50 -15.85 5.04
CA ASN A 97 -1.47 -15.04 6.25
C ASN A 97 -0.06 -14.95 6.89
N LEU A 98 0.72 -16.03 6.86
CA LEU A 98 2.10 -16.01 7.37
C LEU A 98 3.00 -15.05 6.55
N PHE A 99 2.91 -15.09 5.22
CA PHE A 99 3.69 -14.18 4.37
C PHE A 99 3.26 -12.73 4.54
N MET A 100 1.96 -12.46 4.63
CA MET A 100 1.45 -11.12 4.93
C MET A 100 1.90 -10.64 6.31
N SER A 101 1.82 -11.49 7.32
CA SER A 101 2.24 -11.17 8.69
C SER A 101 3.71 -10.77 8.78
N ILE A 102 4.59 -11.37 7.97
CA ILE A 102 6.00 -10.95 7.90
C ILE A 102 6.08 -9.48 7.46
N ALA A 103 5.41 -9.11 6.37
CA ALA A 103 5.40 -7.74 5.86
C ALA A 103 4.77 -6.75 6.84
N GLU A 104 3.70 -7.12 7.54
CA GLU A 104 3.05 -6.29 8.57
C GLU A 104 3.97 -6.07 9.78
N GLN A 105 4.65 -7.12 10.24
CA GLN A 105 5.61 -7.02 11.35
C GLN A 105 6.81 -6.14 11.00
N MET A 106 7.27 -6.18 9.74
CA MET A 106 8.26 -5.23 9.23
C MET A 106 7.71 -3.81 9.26
N GLY A 107 6.47 -3.59 8.81
CA GLY A 107 5.81 -2.30 8.81
C GLY A 107 5.67 -1.69 10.21
N ALA A 108 5.20 -2.47 11.18
CA ALA A 108 5.10 -2.05 12.58
C ALA A 108 6.46 -1.68 13.18
N ARG A 109 7.54 -2.38 12.77
CA ARG A 109 8.91 -2.04 13.16
C ARG A 109 9.37 -0.71 12.54
N LEU A 110 9.03 -0.46 11.28
CA LEU A 110 9.37 0.78 10.59
C LEU A 110 8.63 1.97 11.21
N GLU A 111 7.31 1.87 11.38
CA GLU A 111 6.47 2.90 12.01
C GLU A 111 6.97 3.28 13.40
N SER A 112 7.30 2.28 14.23
CA SER A 112 7.73 2.52 15.61
C SER A 112 9.12 3.14 15.76
N THR A 113 9.98 3.01 14.74
CA THR A 113 11.40 3.44 14.83
C THR A 113 11.75 4.63 13.92
N ALA A 114 10.93 4.94 12.92
CA ALA A 114 11.11 6.11 12.06
C ALA A 114 11.00 7.43 12.84
N GLN A 115 11.64 8.49 12.31
CA GLN A 115 11.65 9.82 12.93
C GLN A 115 10.87 10.85 12.12
N SER A 116 10.78 10.70 10.79
CA SER A 116 10.01 11.62 9.96
C SER A 116 8.50 11.49 10.21
N VAL A 117 7.80 12.64 10.12
CA VAL A 117 6.33 12.69 10.17
C VAL A 117 5.72 11.83 9.06
N ASN A 118 6.38 11.78 7.90
CA ASN A 118 5.85 11.10 6.73
C ASN A 118 5.76 9.58 6.90
N ILE A 119 6.84 8.95 7.39
CA ILE A 119 6.83 7.51 7.64
C ILE A 119 6.04 7.20 8.92
N LYS A 120 6.23 7.98 9.98
CA LYS A 120 5.67 7.67 11.31
C LYS A 120 4.18 7.96 11.45
N GLU A 121 3.73 9.12 11.01
CA GLU A 121 2.34 9.57 11.25
C GLU A 121 1.46 9.30 10.03
N ARG A 122 2.00 9.53 8.82
CA ARG A 122 1.24 9.36 7.57
C ARG A 122 1.25 7.93 7.02
N LEU A 123 2.15 7.07 7.53
CA LEU A 123 2.34 5.68 7.08
C LEU A 123 2.69 5.57 5.58
N ASP A 124 3.47 6.53 5.08
CA ASP A 124 3.92 6.56 3.69
C ASP A 124 5.16 5.68 3.47
N PHE A 125 4.94 4.38 3.62
CA PHE A 125 5.94 3.33 3.44
C PHE A 125 5.27 2.03 3.00
N SER A 126 6.04 1.05 2.54
CA SER A 126 5.56 -0.32 2.35
C SER A 126 6.67 -1.32 2.62
N CYS A 127 6.29 -2.48 3.14
CA CYS A 127 7.19 -3.60 3.40
C CYS A 127 6.72 -4.80 2.60
N ALA A 128 7.67 -5.57 2.08
CA ALA A 128 7.38 -6.68 1.19
C ALA A 128 8.41 -7.81 1.30
N LEU A 129 7.93 -9.01 1.02
CA LEU A 129 8.69 -10.25 0.89
C LEU A 129 8.75 -10.67 -0.59
N PHE A 130 9.92 -11.11 -1.02
CA PHE A 130 10.19 -11.53 -2.39
C PHE A 130 10.83 -12.92 -2.43
N ASP A 131 10.56 -13.64 -3.51
CA ASP A 131 11.13 -14.95 -3.77
C ASP A 131 12.62 -14.87 -4.20
N PRO A 132 13.33 -16.00 -4.38
CA PRO A 132 14.73 -16.00 -4.82
C PRO A 132 15.01 -15.28 -6.15
N ASP A 133 14.00 -15.13 -7.00
CA ASP A 133 14.11 -14.47 -8.30
C ASP A 133 13.71 -12.98 -8.22
N GLY A 134 13.34 -12.50 -7.03
CA GLY A 134 12.93 -11.12 -6.78
C GLY A 134 11.49 -10.82 -7.17
N ASN A 135 10.63 -11.82 -7.38
CA ASN A 135 9.20 -11.60 -7.60
C ASN A 135 8.49 -11.34 -6.27
N LEU A 136 7.52 -10.42 -6.27
CA LEU A 136 6.73 -10.12 -5.07
C LEU A 136 5.94 -11.35 -4.62
N VAL A 137 6.02 -11.67 -3.32
CA VAL A 137 5.27 -12.76 -2.68
C VAL A 137 4.12 -12.21 -1.84
N ALA A 138 4.42 -11.23 -0.98
CA ALA A 138 3.45 -10.59 -0.11
C ALA A 138 3.92 -9.18 0.26
N ASN A 139 2.97 -8.31 0.58
CA ASN A 139 3.21 -6.93 1.01
C ASN A 139 2.21 -6.51 2.08
N ALA A 140 2.60 -5.57 2.93
CA ALA A 140 1.66 -4.85 3.77
C ALA A 140 0.97 -3.76 2.91
N PRO A 141 -0.37 -3.69 2.85
CA PRO A 141 -1.09 -2.82 1.91
C PRO A 141 -1.18 -1.38 2.42
N HIS A 142 -0.07 -0.64 2.33
CA HIS A 142 -0.04 0.77 2.73
C HIS A 142 -0.18 1.71 1.52
N ILE A 143 0.70 1.64 0.51
CA ILE A 143 0.69 2.54 -0.64
C ILE A 143 0.69 1.74 -1.96
N PRO A 144 -0.38 1.80 -2.78
CA PRO A 144 -0.50 0.98 -3.99
C PRO A 144 0.62 1.15 -5.04
N VAL A 145 1.16 2.36 -5.22
CA VAL A 145 2.22 2.59 -6.22
C VAL A 145 3.53 1.84 -5.91
N HIS A 146 3.75 1.49 -4.63
CA HIS A 146 4.93 0.70 -4.23
C HIS A 146 4.85 -0.75 -4.73
N LEU A 147 3.64 -1.27 -4.94
CA LEU A 147 3.40 -2.71 -4.99
C LEU A 147 3.89 -3.34 -6.29
N GLY A 148 3.72 -2.66 -7.42
CA GLY A 148 4.29 -3.11 -8.70
C GLY A 148 5.73 -2.66 -8.95
N SER A 149 6.22 -1.63 -8.25
CA SER A 149 7.51 -1.02 -8.56
C SER A 149 8.66 -1.57 -7.70
N MET A 150 8.42 -2.03 -6.46
CA MET A 150 9.48 -2.60 -5.61
C MET A 150 10.10 -3.87 -6.19
N GLY A 151 9.30 -4.73 -6.86
CA GLY A 151 9.80 -5.94 -7.51
C GLY A 151 10.85 -5.65 -8.59
N THR A 152 10.66 -4.57 -9.37
CA THR A 152 11.65 -4.11 -10.35
C THR A 152 12.94 -3.66 -9.68
N SER A 153 12.87 -2.92 -8.56
CA SER A 153 14.07 -2.52 -7.79
C SER A 153 14.86 -3.73 -7.27
N VAL A 154 14.17 -4.72 -6.72
CA VAL A 154 14.79 -5.95 -6.20
C VAL A 154 15.48 -6.72 -7.33
N LYS A 155 14.77 -6.97 -8.43
CA LYS A 155 15.32 -7.64 -9.62
C LYS A 155 16.55 -6.93 -10.18
N GLU A 156 16.56 -5.60 -10.19
CA GLU A 156 17.72 -4.85 -10.65
C GLU A 156 18.93 -4.99 -9.73
N VAL A 157 18.72 -4.93 -8.41
CA VAL A 157 19.80 -5.14 -7.43
C VAL A 157 20.36 -6.57 -7.56
N ILE A 158 19.49 -7.58 -7.72
CA ILE A 158 19.89 -8.96 -8.01
C ILE A 158 20.77 -9.02 -9.26
N ARG A 159 20.30 -8.46 -10.37
CA ARG A 159 21.01 -8.47 -11.66
C ARG A 159 22.37 -7.79 -11.58
N ARG A 160 22.46 -6.61 -10.95
CA ARG A 160 23.71 -5.83 -10.88
C ARG A 160 24.71 -6.39 -9.86
N ARG A 161 24.24 -6.96 -8.75
CA ARG A 161 25.12 -7.49 -7.70
C ARG A 161 25.54 -8.93 -7.98
N GLY A 162 24.65 -9.77 -8.51
CA GLY A 162 24.90 -11.19 -8.74
C GLY A 162 25.59 -11.85 -7.54
N ASP A 163 26.67 -12.58 -7.81
CA ASP A 163 27.44 -13.32 -6.80
C ASP A 163 28.24 -12.43 -5.83
N SER A 164 28.14 -11.10 -5.91
CA SER A 164 28.80 -10.17 -4.96
C SER A 164 27.98 -9.93 -3.69
N MET A 165 26.72 -10.39 -3.63
CA MET A 165 25.91 -10.29 -2.42
C MET A 165 26.49 -11.11 -1.27
N ARG A 166 26.42 -10.59 -0.06
CA ARG A 166 26.91 -11.26 1.16
C ARG A 166 25.88 -11.14 2.26
N LYS A 167 25.84 -12.14 3.16
CA LYS A 167 25.03 -12.11 4.37
C LYS A 167 25.33 -10.85 5.19
N GLY A 168 24.26 -10.16 5.61
CA GLY A 168 24.35 -8.89 6.35
C GLY A 168 24.57 -7.65 5.48
N ASN A 169 24.69 -7.79 4.15
CA ASN A 169 24.65 -6.61 3.28
C ASN A 169 23.20 -6.12 3.12
N THR A 170 23.04 -4.81 2.95
CA THR A 170 21.75 -4.18 2.64
C THR A 170 21.98 -3.05 1.64
N TYR A 171 21.07 -2.91 0.69
CA TYR A 171 21.20 -2.02 -0.46
C TYR A 171 20.08 -0.96 -0.45
N ALA A 172 20.38 0.27 -0.84
CA ALA A 172 19.39 1.34 -1.00
C ALA A 172 19.27 1.73 -2.48
N VAL A 173 18.03 1.87 -2.96
CA VAL A 173 17.70 2.25 -4.33
C VAL A 173 16.53 3.21 -4.37
N ASN A 174 16.67 4.33 -5.06
CA ASN A 174 15.55 5.19 -5.49
C ASN A 174 15.64 5.56 -6.99
N ASP A 175 16.55 4.92 -7.73
CA ASP A 175 16.77 5.19 -9.16
C ASP A 175 15.51 4.87 -10.00
N PRO A 176 14.80 5.90 -10.51
CA PRO A 176 13.53 5.71 -11.20
C PRO A 176 13.68 4.95 -12.51
N TYR A 177 14.85 5.05 -13.16
CA TYR A 177 15.10 4.40 -14.44
C TYR A 177 15.32 2.89 -14.30
N HIS A 178 15.56 2.42 -13.07
CA HIS A 178 15.84 1.02 -12.78
C HIS A 178 15.00 0.48 -11.60
N GLY A 179 13.72 0.87 -11.57
CA GLY A 179 12.71 0.29 -10.67
C GLY A 179 12.26 1.19 -9.52
N GLY A 180 12.94 2.30 -9.25
CA GLY A 180 12.43 3.36 -8.40
C GLY A 180 11.16 4.01 -8.99
N THR A 181 10.44 4.75 -8.18
CA THR A 181 9.24 5.52 -8.57
C THR A 181 9.57 7.00 -8.76
N HIS A 182 10.24 7.57 -7.76
CA HIS A 182 10.83 8.91 -7.74
C HIS A 182 11.90 8.97 -6.64
N LEU A 183 12.67 10.05 -6.54
CA LEU A 183 13.78 10.12 -5.58
C LEU A 183 13.36 10.09 -4.10
N PRO A 184 12.23 10.69 -3.67
CA PRO A 184 11.81 10.60 -2.28
C PRO A 184 11.55 9.17 -1.78
N ASP A 185 11.14 8.24 -2.65
CA ASP A 185 10.88 6.85 -2.27
C ASP A 185 12.17 6.02 -2.27
N VAL A 186 12.79 5.85 -1.11
CA VAL A 186 13.99 5.03 -0.97
C VAL A 186 13.62 3.60 -0.60
N THR A 187 14.00 2.66 -1.47
CA THR A 187 13.81 1.21 -1.28
C THR A 187 15.07 0.62 -0.66
N VAL A 188 14.95 0.05 0.53
CA VAL A 188 16.01 -0.67 1.24
C VAL A 188 15.78 -2.17 1.09
N ILE A 189 16.76 -2.89 0.56
CA ILE A 189 16.65 -4.29 0.15
C ILE A 189 17.70 -5.12 0.89
N THR A 190 17.26 -6.19 1.56
CA THR A 190 18.11 -7.09 2.33
C THR A 190 17.91 -8.54 1.87
N PRO A 191 18.96 -9.22 1.36
CA PRO A 191 18.90 -10.64 1.04
C PRO A 191 18.80 -11.50 2.31
N VAL A 192 17.92 -12.49 2.28
CA VAL A 192 17.76 -13.51 3.32
C VAL A 192 18.60 -14.71 2.92
N PHE A 193 19.73 -14.91 3.59
CA PHE A 193 20.59 -16.07 3.37
C PHE A 193 20.15 -17.27 4.22
N ASP A 194 20.54 -18.46 3.78
CA ASP A 194 20.51 -19.66 4.61
C ASP A 194 21.44 -19.54 5.85
N THR A 195 21.37 -20.57 6.68
CA THR A 195 22.13 -20.63 7.93
C THR A 195 23.64 -20.58 7.67
N GLU A 196 24.10 -21.30 6.64
CA GLU A 196 25.50 -21.39 6.22
C GLU A 196 26.01 -20.09 5.57
N GLY A 197 25.12 -19.30 4.96
CA GLY A 197 25.45 -18.04 4.30
C GLY A 197 25.80 -18.18 2.82
N ASP A 198 25.52 -19.34 2.22
CA ASP A 198 25.94 -19.70 0.87
C ASP A 198 24.84 -19.45 -0.17
N ARG A 199 23.57 -19.53 0.24
CA ARG A 199 22.43 -19.39 -0.67
C ARG A 199 21.44 -18.35 -0.20
N ILE A 200 20.97 -17.54 -1.14
CA ILE A 200 19.86 -16.63 -0.91
C ILE A 200 18.55 -17.41 -1.04
N LEU A 201 17.69 -17.29 -0.04
CA LEU A 201 16.42 -18.00 0.07
C LEU A 201 15.23 -17.10 -0.28
N PHE A 202 15.31 -15.82 0.08
CA PHE A 202 14.30 -14.80 -0.10
C PHE A 202 14.97 -13.42 -0.14
N TYR A 203 14.21 -12.39 -0.49
CA TYR A 203 14.58 -11.00 -0.20
C TYR A 203 13.47 -10.34 0.60
N VAL A 204 13.84 -9.41 1.47
CA VAL A 204 12.90 -8.51 2.14
C VAL A 204 13.25 -7.09 1.75
N ALA A 205 12.23 -6.26 1.56
CA ALA A 205 12.44 -4.85 1.28
C ALA A 205 11.43 -3.96 2.00
N SER A 206 11.88 -2.76 2.34
CA SER A 206 11.06 -1.67 2.83
C SER A 206 11.29 -0.45 1.95
N ARG A 207 10.21 0.17 1.47
CA ARG A 207 10.25 1.46 0.79
C ARG A 207 9.63 2.50 1.70
N GLY A 208 10.29 3.63 1.88
CA GLY A 208 9.81 4.74 2.70
C GLY A 208 9.97 6.04 1.94
N HIS A 209 8.96 6.90 2.03
CA HIS A 209 9.00 8.21 1.41
C HIS A 209 9.68 9.21 2.35
N HIS A 210 10.87 9.66 1.95
CA HIS A 210 11.64 10.69 2.63
C HIS A 210 11.15 12.06 2.18
N ALA A 211 10.46 12.79 3.06
CA ALA A 211 9.95 14.13 2.79
C ALA A 211 11.02 15.18 2.43
N GLU A 212 12.30 14.85 2.57
CA GLU A 212 13.41 15.70 2.15
C GLU A 212 14.58 14.77 1.80
N ILE A 213 14.96 14.73 0.52
CA ILE A 213 16.07 13.97 -0.04
C ILE A 213 16.94 14.87 -0.94
N GLY A 214 16.88 16.19 -0.74
CA GLY A 214 17.56 17.19 -1.57
C GLY A 214 16.66 17.82 -2.62
N GLY A 215 17.29 18.35 -3.68
CA GLY A 215 16.61 18.97 -4.82
C GLY A 215 16.51 20.49 -4.70
N ILE A 216 16.02 21.15 -5.77
CA ILE A 216 16.00 22.62 -5.88
C ILE A 216 15.01 23.28 -4.93
N GLN A 217 13.98 22.57 -4.47
CA GLN A 217 12.94 23.06 -3.57
C GLN A 217 12.83 22.20 -2.30
N PRO A 218 12.51 22.80 -1.13
CA PRO A 218 12.24 22.05 0.10
C PRO A 218 11.07 21.07 -0.08
N GLY A 219 11.16 19.91 0.57
CA GLY A 219 10.11 18.89 0.49
C GLY A 219 10.31 17.87 -0.65
N SER A 220 11.36 18.04 -1.46
CA SER A 220 11.78 17.14 -2.55
C SER A 220 10.71 16.77 -3.58
N MET A 221 9.70 17.64 -3.73
CA MET A 221 8.69 17.59 -4.79
C MET A 221 8.69 18.91 -5.56
N PRO A 222 9.78 19.26 -6.27
CA PRO A 222 9.87 20.54 -6.97
C PRO A 222 8.82 20.65 -8.07
N ALA A 223 8.11 21.78 -8.14
CA ALA A 223 7.05 22.00 -9.13
C ALA A 223 7.57 22.21 -10.57
N SER A 224 8.83 22.61 -10.70
CA SER A 224 9.43 23.06 -11.96
C SER A 224 10.72 22.32 -12.32
N SER A 225 10.91 21.08 -11.85
CA SER A 225 12.07 20.28 -12.26
C SER A 225 11.95 19.83 -13.71
N HIS A 226 13.09 19.84 -14.39
CA HIS A 226 13.30 19.44 -15.77
C HIS A 226 14.26 18.24 -15.87
N THR A 227 15.23 18.15 -14.95
CA THR A 227 16.14 17.00 -14.86
C THR A 227 16.09 16.32 -13.50
N ILE A 228 16.46 15.05 -13.45
CA ILE A 228 16.43 14.22 -12.24
C ILE A 228 17.33 14.78 -11.13
N GLU A 229 18.44 15.43 -11.47
CA GLU A 229 19.35 16.03 -10.50
C GLU A 229 18.68 17.15 -9.70
N GLU A 230 17.74 17.88 -10.31
CA GLU A 230 16.99 18.94 -9.65
C GLU A 230 16.01 18.40 -8.59
N GLU A 231 15.72 17.09 -8.61
CA GLU A 231 14.76 16.45 -7.70
C GLU A 231 15.41 15.90 -6.41
N GLY A 232 16.74 15.78 -6.36
CA GLY A 232 17.49 15.41 -5.16
C GLY A 232 18.52 14.30 -5.33
N ILE A 233 18.76 13.57 -4.25
CA ILE A 233 19.81 12.56 -4.16
C ILE A 233 19.37 11.23 -4.78
N LEU A 234 20.20 10.73 -5.68
CA LEU A 234 20.06 9.42 -6.31
C LEU A 234 20.88 8.35 -5.57
N PHE A 235 20.19 7.35 -5.03
CA PHE A 235 20.73 6.08 -4.57
C PHE A 235 20.65 5.07 -5.71
N ASP A 236 21.72 4.94 -6.49
CA ASP A 236 21.86 3.88 -7.48
C ASP A 236 22.58 2.67 -6.86
N ASN A 237 21.80 1.64 -6.50
CA ASN A 237 22.31 0.38 -5.94
C ASN A 237 23.33 0.63 -4.81
N TRP A 238 23.05 1.56 -3.91
CA TRP A 238 23.97 2.00 -2.88
C TRP A 238 24.14 0.91 -1.82
N LEU A 239 25.38 0.53 -1.50
CA LEU A 239 25.64 -0.39 -0.38
C LEU A 239 25.43 0.38 0.93
N LEU A 240 24.26 0.19 1.55
CA LEU A 240 23.82 0.92 2.73
C LEU A 240 24.38 0.30 4.03
N ALA A 241 24.39 -1.03 4.12
CA ALA A 241 25.04 -1.75 5.21
C ALA A 241 25.93 -2.85 4.65
N GLU A 242 27.09 -3.05 5.27
CA GLU A 242 28.08 -4.05 4.88
C GLU A 242 28.35 -4.96 6.07
N ALA A 243 28.10 -6.26 5.90
CA ALA A 243 28.25 -7.26 6.96
C ALA A 243 27.58 -6.86 8.30
N GLY A 244 26.38 -6.29 8.23
CA GLY A 244 25.60 -5.82 9.39
C GLY A 244 26.01 -4.45 9.94
N ARG A 245 27.09 -3.83 9.43
CA ARG A 245 27.50 -2.47 9.81
C ARG A 245 26.84 -1.44 8.90
N PHE A 246 26.07 -0.54 9.47
CA PHE A 246 25.53 0.61 8.74
C PHE A 246 26.68 1.54 8.28
N ARG A 247 26.72 1.85 6.97
CA ARG A 247 27.71 2.74 6.35
C ARG A 247 27.29 4.21 6.50
N GLU A 248 27.16 4.62 7.75
CA GLU A 248 26.57 5.90 8.14
C GLU A 248 27.36 7.10 7.63
N GLU A 249 28.68 7.13 7.82
CA GLU A 249 29.54 8.23 7.38
C GLU A 249 29.58 8.34 5.86
N GLU A 250 29.61 7.20 5.15
CA GLU A 250 29.58 7.16 3.69
C GLU A 250 28.24 7.66 3.16
N THR A 251 27.14 7.26 3.79
CA THR A 251 25.79 7.69 3.40
C THR A 251 25.55 9.17 3.73
N LEU A 252 26.09 9.66 4.85
CA LEU A 252 26.04 11.08 5.21
C LEU A 252 26.73 11.95 4.16
N ARG A 253 27.90 11.54 3.67
CA ARG A 253 28.60 12.25 2.59
C ARG A 253 27.78 12.27 1.30
N LEU A 254 27.21 11.13 0.91
CA LEU A 254 26.30 11.06 -0.26
C LEU A 254 25.14 12.07 -0.14
N LEU A 255 24.54 12.18 1.04
CA LEU A 255 23.41 13.09 1.30
C LEU A 255 23.82 14.57 1.38
N SER A 256 25.07 14.87 1.75
CA SER A 256 25.50 16.25 2.08
C SER A 256 26.40 16.89 1.03
N GLU A 257 27.04 16.10 0.16
CA GLU A 257 28.06 16.58 -0.81
C GLU A 257 27.55 16.65 -2.25
N ALA A 258 26.30 16.23 -2.52
CA ALA A 258 25.75 16.31 -3.86
C ALA A 258 25.39 17.75 -4.26
N PRO A 259 25.17 18.04 -5.56
CA PRO A 259 24.84 19.39 -6.04
C PRO A 259 23.62 20.02 -5.36
N TYR A 260 22.60 19.21 -5.08
CA TYR A 260 21.39 19.60 -4.35
C TYR A 260 21.25 18.72 -3.11
N PRO A 261 22.01 19.01 -2.03
CA PRO A 261 22.11 18.15 -0.87
C PRO A 261 20.79 18.12 -0.09
N SER A 262 20.59 17.07 0.69
CA SER A 262 19.48 17.01 1.63
C SER A 262 19.61 18.14 2.67
N ARG A 263 18.50 18.82 2.94
CA ARG A 263 18.40 19.83 4.00
C ARG A 263 18.35 19.22 5.40
N ASN A 264 18.04 17.92 5.52
CA ASN A 264 17.90 17.23 6.80
C ASN A 264 18.52 15.81 6.79
N PRO A 265 19.84 15.68 6.53
CA PRO A 265 20.51 14.39 6.37
C PRO A 265 20.45 13.54 7.64
N ARG A 266 20.33 14.14 8.83
CA ARG A 266 20.18 13.40 10.09
C ARG A 266 18.87 12.61 10.15
N THR A 267 17.77 13.20 9.69
CA THR A 267 16.48 12.52 9.61
C THR A 267 16.50 11.44 8.54
N ASN A 268 17.14 11.69 7.38
CA ASN A 268 17.35 10.65 6.37
C ASN A 268 18.07 9.44 6.95
N LEU A 269 19.18 9.63 7.67
CA LEU A 269 19.92 8.55 8.30
C LEU A 269 19.10 7.84 9.38
N ALA A 270 18.24 8.54 10.12
CA ALA A 270 17.36 7.91 11.10
C ALA A 270 16.33 6.98 10.44
N ASP A 271 15.68 7.45 9.38
CA ASP A 271 14.69 6.66 8.64
C ASP A 271 15.35 5.49 7.89
N LEU A 272 16.55 5.66 7.32
CA LEU A 272 17.32 4.56 6.74
C LEU A 272 17.70 3.49 7.77
N ARG A 273 18.04 3.89 9.01
CA ARG A 273 18.25 2.93 10.11
C ARG A 273 16.97 2.20 10.48
N ALA A 274 15.82 2.89 10.50
CA ALA A 274 14.52 2.29 10.75
C ALA A 274 14.16 1.25 9.67
N GLN A 275 14.43 1.55 8.40
CA GLN A 275 14.26 0.61 7.28
C GLN A 275 15.16 -0.62 7.39
N ILE A 276 16.45 -0.45 7.76
CA ILE A 276 17.35 -1.60 8.05
C ILE A 276 16.77 -2.47 9.17
N ALA A 277 16.27 -1.85 10.25
CA ALA A 277 15.68 -2.57 11.38
C ALA A 277 14.38 -3.31 11.00
N ALA A 278 13.56 -2.71 10.13
CA ALA A 278 12.36 -3.33 9.57
C ALA A 278 12.74 -4.56 8.71
N ASN A 279 13.71 -4.43 7.81
CA ASN A 279 14.20 -5.55 7.02
C ASN A 279 14.80 -6.65 7.89
N GLN A 280 15.56 -6.32 8.94
CA GLN A 280 16.09 -7.32 9.86
C GLN A 280 14.95 -8.11 10.54
N LYS A 281 13.85 -7.44 10.92
CA LYS A 281 12.67 -8.12 11.43
C LYS A 281 12.09 -9.10 10.39
N GLY A 282 12.03 -8.71 9.12
CA GLY A 282 11.63 -9.60 8.02
C GLY A 282 12.53 -10.84 7.88
N VAL A 283 13.86 -10.66 7.94
CA VAL A 283 14.84 -11.75 7.94
C VAL A 283 14.56 -12.73 9.07
N ASP A 284 14.34 -12.23 10.29
CA ASP A 284 14.11 -13.05 11.48
C ASP A 284 12.80 -13.85 11.39
N GLU A 285 11.73 -13.24 10.86
CA GLU A 285 10.43 -13.91 10.69
C GLU A 285 10.46 -14.98 9.59
N VAL A 286 11.16 -14.73 8.48
CA VAL A 286 11.37 -15.74 7.42
C VAL A 286 12.16 -16.93 7.98
N ALA A 287 13.21 -16.68 8.76
CA ALA A 287 13.99 -17.75 9.40
C ALA A 287 13.12 -18.60 10.32
N ARG A 288 12.27 -17.99 11.15
CA ARG A 288 11.34 -18.71 12.05
C ARG A 288 10.31 -19.54 11.27
N MET A 289 9.78 -19.00 10.17
CA MET A 289 8.87 -19.74 9.30
C MET A 289 9.55 -20.96 8.68
N ILE A 290 10.80 -20.82 8.21
CA ILE A 290 11.59 -21.94 7.69
C ILE A 290 11.88 -22.98 8.78
N GLU A 291 12.19 -22.55 10.00
CA GLU A 291 12.40 -23.44 11.15
C GLU A 291 11.16 -24.29 11.46
N ASN A 292 9.97 -23.68 11.41
CA ASN A 292 8.71 -24.34 11.76
C ASN A 292 8.20 -25.29 10.67
N PHE A 293 8.31 -24.90 9.39
CA PHE A 293 7.65 -25.60 8.28
C PHE A 293 8.63 -26.28 7.31
N GLY A 294 9.92 -25.95 7.37
CA GLY A 294 10.93 -26.40 6.44
C GLY A 294 10.92 -25.61 5.12
N LEU A 295 12.12 -25.35 4.58
CA LEU A 295 12.31 -24.51 3.39
C LEU A 295 11.51 -24.99 2.17
N GLY A 296 11.48 -26.29 1.92
CA GLY A 296 10.80 -26.86 0.74
C GLY A 296 9.29 -26.61 0.75
N VAL A 297 8.65 -26.71 1.92
CA VAL A 297 7.22 -26.43 2.10
C VAL A 297 6.96 -24.95 1.92
N VAL A 298 7.74 -24.09 2.60
CA VAL A 298 7.60 -22.63 2.50
C VAL A 298 7.70 -22.16 1.04
N GLN A 299 8.71 -22.62 0.29
CA GLN A 299 8.86 -22.24 -1.12
C GLN A 299 7.77 -22.83 -2.03
N ALA A 300 7.27 -24.03 -1.74
CA ALA A 300 6.14 -24.59 -2.48
C ALA A 300 4.87 -23.77 -2.29
N TYR A 301 4.53 -23.41 -1.04
CA TYR A 301 3.34 -22.62 -0.73
C TYR A 301 3.46 -21.17 -1.20
N MET A 302 4.65 -20.58 -1.17
CA MET A 302 4.93 -19.29 -1.83
C MET A 302 4.49 -19.32 -3.31
N LYS A 303 4.87 -20.38 -4.03
CA LYS A 303 4.48 -20.56 -5.44
C LYS A 303 2.98 -20.75 -5.57
N HIS A 304 2.36 -21.58 -4.73
CA HIS A 304 0.90 -21.80 -4.76
C HIS A 304 0.10 -20.51 -4.53
N VAL A 305 0.59 -19.62 -3.65
CA VAL A 305 -0.02 -18.30 -3.40
C VAL A 305 0.06 -17.41 -4.65
N GLN A 306 1.20 -17.39 -5.34
CA GLN A 306 1.34 -16.64 -6.60
C GLN A 306 0.48 -17.24 -7.73
N ASP A 307 0.42 -18.56 -7.84
CA ASP A 307 -0.38 -19.26 -8.86
C ASP A 307 -1.89 -19.03 -8.62
N ASN A 308 -2.33 -18.96 -7.36
CA ASN A 308 -3.72 -18.62 -7.02
C ASN A 308 -4.07 -17.16 -7.40
N ALA A 309 -3.16 -16.22 -7.17
CA ALA A 309 -3.35 -14.82 -7.55
C ALA A 309 -3.44 -14.65 -9.08
N GLU A 310 -2.59 -15.38 -9.83
CA GLU A 310 -2.69 -15.45 -11.29
C GLU A 310 -4.08 -15.95 -11.73
N GLU A 311 -4.54 -17.08 -11.20
CA GLU A 311 -5.84 -17.66 -11.57
C GLU A 311 -7.03 -16.73 -11.20
N ALA A 312 -6.93 -15.99 -10.10
CA ALA A 312 -7.97 -15.04 -9.72
C ALA A 312 -8.08 -13.86 -10.70
N VAL A 313 -6.94 -13.32 -11.18
CA VAL A 313 -6.96 -12.29 -12.24
C VAL A 313 -7.49 -12.86 -13.55
N ARG A 314 -7.09 -14.09 -13.92
CA ARG A 314 -7.60 -14.75 -15.14
C ARG A 314 -9.11 -14.89 -15.16
N ARG A 315 -9.75 -15.18 -14.01
CA ARG A 315 -11.22 -15.25 -13.90
C ARG A 315 -11.91 -13.91 -14.17
N VAL A 316 -11.29 -12.80 -13.77
CA VAL A 316 -11.84 -11.47 -14.03
C VAL A 316 -11.67 -11.08 -15.50
N ILE A 317 -10.52 -11.41 -16.11
CA ILE A 317 -10.26 -11.15 -17.53
C ILE A 317 -11.37 -11.75 -18.42
N ASP A 318 -11.91 -12.91 -18.06
CA ASP A 318 -13.02 -13.56 -18.78
C ASP A 318 -14.32 -12.73 -18.77
N ALA A 319 -14.48 -11.77 -17.87
CA ALA A 319 -15.64 -10.89 -17.79
C ALA A 319 -15.39 -9.50 -18.42
N LEU A 320 -14.15 -9.17 -18.79
CA LEU A 320 -13.81 -7.87 -19.36
C LEU A 320 -14.11 -7.82 -20.87
N ASP A 321 -14.44 -6.62 -21.33
CA ASP A 321 -14.56 -6.29 -22.75
C ASP A 321 -13.35 -5.47 -23.22
N ASP A 322 -13.12 -5.47 -24.52
CA ASP A 322 -12.14 -4.59 -25.15
C ASP A 322 -12.52 -3.12 -24.93
N GLY A 323 -11.52 -2.28 -24.71
CA GLY A 323 -11.72 -0.88 -24.39
C GLY A 323 -10.57 0.00 -24.84
N GLU A 324 -10.84 1.27 -25.11
CA GLU A 324 -9.81 2.27 -25.37
C GLU A 324 -10.19 3.62 -24.80
N TYR A 325 -9.18 4.36 -24.35
CA TYR A 325 -9.38 5.72 -23.84
C TYR A 325 -8.16 6.60 -24.12
N ALA A 326 -8.40 7.89 -24.29
CA ALA A 326 -7.38 8.92 -24.44
C ALA A 326 -7.58 9.96 -23.33
N TYR A 327 -6.75 9.88 -22.30
CA TYR A 327 -6.79 10.74 -21.13
C TYR A 327 -5.88 11.96 -21.36
N GLU A 328 -6.47 13.15 -21.47
CA GLU A 328 -5.72 14.41 -21.54
C GLU A 328 -5.44 14.93 -20.13
N THR A 329 -4.19 15.26 -19.83
CA THR A 329 -3.76 15.89 -18.56
C THR A 329 -3.84 17.42 -18.66
N ASP A 330 -3.75 18.14 -17.54
CA ASP A 330 -3.79 19.61 -17.57
C ASP A 330 -2.64 20.23 -18.37
N SER A 331 -1.49 19.55 -18.51
CA SER A 331 -0.37 20.01 -19.35
C SER A 331 -0.61 19.82 -20.86
N GLY A 332 -1.69 19.13 -21.25
CA GLY A 332 -2.02 18.81 -22.64
C GLY A 332 -1.35 17.54 -23.14
N ALA A 333 -0.62 16.81 -22.28
CA ALA A 333 -0.15 15.48 -22.60
C ALA A 333 -1.33 14.49 -22.64
N VAL A 334 -1.23 13.45 -23.47
CA VAL A 334 -2.29 12.47 -23.65
C VAL A 334 -1.75 11.07 -23.36
N ILE A 335 -2.35 10.40 -22.38
CA ILE A 335 -2.15 8.98 -22.13
C ILE A 335 -3.19 8.22 -22.95
N ARG A 336 -2.73 7.40 -23.90
CA ARG A 336 -3.59 6.51 -24.68
C ARG A 336 -3.44 5.12 -24.12
N VAL A 337 -4.56 4.45 -23.87
CA VAL A 337 -4.54 3.05 -23.48
C VAL A 337 -5.60 2.30 -24.26
N ARG A 338 -5.23 1.11 -24.72
CA ARG A 338 -6.14 0.12 -25.29
C ARG A 338 -5.97 -1.19 -24.54
N VAL A 339 -7.07 -1.70 -24.00
CA VAL A 339 -7.15 -3.02 -23.38
C VAL A 339 -7.78 -3.99 -24.38
N ARG A 340 -7.08 -5.08 -24.69
CA ARG A 340 -7.58 -6.17 -25.53
C ARG A 340 -7.60 -7.48 -24.75
N VAL A 341 -8.74 -8.16 -24.75
CA VAL A 341 -8.95 -9.40 -24.01
C VAL A 341 -8.83 -10.60 -24.94
N ASP A 342 -7.86 -11.48 -24.65
CA ASP A 342 -7.75 -12.80 -25.26
C ASP A 342 -8.44 -13.82 -24.33
N ARG A 343 -9.70 -14.13 -24.65
CA ARG A 343 -10.54 -15.06 -23.86
C ARG A 343 -10.09 -16.51 -23.98
N GLU A 344 -9.36 -16.90 -25.03
CA GLU A 344 -8.84 -18.26 -25.17
C GLU A 344 -7.66 -18.49 -24.25
N LYS A 345 -6.75 -17.50 -24.16
CA LYS A 345 -5.59 -17.54 -23.25
C LYS A 345 -5.88 -17.01 -21.85
N ARG A 346 -7.07 -16.43 -21.64
CA ARG A 346 -7.48 -15.76 -20.39
C ARG A 346 -6.44 -14.71 -19.99
N SER A 347 -6.04 -13.88 -20.96
CA SER A 347 -5.00 -12.85 -20.82
C SER A 347 -5.44 -11.52 -21.40
N ALA A 348 -4.89 -10.41 -20.92
CA ALA A 348 -5.20 -9.07 -21.43
C ALA A 348 -3.93 -8.34 -21.90
N ALA A 349 -3.97 -7.75 -23.09
CA ALA A 349 -2.94 -6.84 -23.57
C ALA A 349 -3.34 -5.39 -23.24
N VAL A 350 -2.49 -4.70 -22.49
CA VAL A 350 -2.65 -3.30 -22.09
C VAL A 350 -1.63 -2.48 -22.88
N ASP A 351 -2.09 -1.85 -23.96
CA ASP A 351 -1.25 -1.17 -24.94
C ASP A 351 -1.34 0.34 -24.80
N PHE A 352 -0.22 0.96 -24.42
CA PHE A 352 -0.06 2.42 -24.26
C PHE A 352 0.44 3.13 -25.53
N THR A 353 0.46 2.45 -26.68
CA THR A 353 0.90 3.01 -27.96
C THR A 353 0.11 4.26 -28.34
N GLY A 354 0.85 5.32 -28.71
CA GLY A 354 0.30 6.63 -29.05
C GLY A 354 0.17 7.60 -27.87
N THR A 355 0.59 7.18 -26.67
CA THR A 355 0.85 8.09 -25.55
C THR A 355 1.90 9.13 -25.90
N SER A 356 1.77 10.35 -25.36
CA SER A 356 2.69 11.46 -25.59
C SER A 356 4.16 11.08 -25.39
N PRO A 357 5.08 11.68 -26.17
CA PRO A 357 6.52 11.51 -25.96
C PRO A 357 6.94 12.02 -24.57
N GLN A 358 8.14 11.65 -24.14
CA GLN A 358 8.76 12.20 -22.93
C GLN A 358 8.61 13.73 -22.87
N LEU A 359 8.16 14.21 -21.72
CA LEU A 359 7.93 15.62 -21.45
C LEU A 359 9.23 16.28 -20.98
N THR A 360 9.32 17.59 -21.22
CA THR A 360 10.39 18.42 -20.64
C THR A 360 10.14 18.77 -19.17
N THR A 361 8.99 18.40 -18.62
CA THR A 361 8.58 18.65 -17.23
C THR A 361 8.71 17.38 -16.40
N ASN A 362 8.54 17.48 -15.09
CA ASN A 362 8.57 16.38 -14.12
C ASN A 362 7.38 15.38 -14.13
N PHE A 363 6.41 15.53 -15.04
CA PHE A 363 5.25 14.64 -15.18
C PHE A 363 5.56 13.31 -15.91
N ASN A 364 6.82 12.96 -16.11
CA ASN A 364 7.19 11.67 -16.67
C ASN A 364 7.08 10.57 -15.61
N ALA A 365 6.35 9.50 -15.88
CA ALA A 365 6.22 8.34 -15.01
C ALA A 365 7.15 7.21 -15.49
N PRO A 366 8.06 6.69 -14.64
CA PRO A 366 8.84 5.51 -14.96
C PRO A 366 7.95 4.29 -15.25
N PHE A 367 8.47 3.33 -16.04
CA PHE A 367 7.74 2.11 -16.38
C PHE A 367 7.28 1.31 -15.14
N SER A 368 8.05 1.36 -14.05
CA SER A 368 7.68 0.76 -12.76
C SER A 368 6.36 1.32 -12.19
N VAL A 369 6.07 2.60 -12.41
CA VAL A 369 4.80 3.27 -12.02
C VAL A 369 3.65 2.76 -12.88
N VAL A 370 3.88 2.57 -14.19
CA VAL A 370 2.87 2.01 -15.11
C VAL A 370 2.47 0.60 -14.66
N ASN A 371 3.45 -0.26 -14.35
CA ASN A 371 3.19 -1.61 -13.85
C ASN A 371 2.38 -1.60 -12.56
N ALA A 372 2.69 -0.68 -11.63
CA ALA A 372 1.95 -0.56 -10.38
C ALA A 372 0.49 -0.11 -10.62
N ALA A 373 0.26 0.84 -11.52
CA ALA A 373 -1.09 1.29 -11.87
C ALA A 373 -1.91 0.18 -12.54
N VAL A 374 -1.33 -0.56 -13.48
CA VAL A 374 -1.99 -1.71 -14.13
C VAL A 374 -2.30 -2.80 -13.09
N LEU A 375 -1.32 -3.18 -12.27
CA LEU A 375 -1.50 -4.17 -11.20
C LEU A 375 -2.65 -3.79 -10.26
N TYR A 376 -2.67 -2.53 -9.82
CA TYR A 376 -3.70 -2.01 -8.93
C TYR A 376 -5.08 -2.09 -9.57
N VAL A 377 -5.25 -1.57 -10.80
CA VAL A 377 -6.56 -1.59 -11.49
C VAL A 377 -7.06 -3.02 -11.60
N PHE A 378 -6.26 -3.94 -12.15
CA PHE A 378 -6.71 -5.34 -12.31
C PHE A 378 -7.01 -6.01 -10.97
N ARG A 379 -6.26 -5.70 -9.89
CA ARG A 379 -6.58 -6.21 -8.55
C ARG A 379 -7.92 -5.70 -8.03
N THR A 380 -8.27 -4.43 -8.28
CA THR A 380 -9.55 -3.85 -7.81
C THR A 380 -10.77 -4.48 -8.49
N LEU A 381 -10.58 -5.08 -9.67
CA LEU A 381 -11.64 -5.78 -10.39
C LEU A 381 -11.88 -7.20 -9.83
N VAL A 382 -10.95 -7.73 -9.06
CA VAL A 382 -11.08 -9.02 -8.38
C VAL A 382 -11.88 -8.84 -7.09
N ALA A 383 -13.15 -9.28 -7.11
CA ALA A 383 -14.04 -9.31 -5.95
C ALA A 383 -13.75 -10.52 -5.02
N ASP A 384 -12.49 -10.71 -4.67
CA ASP A 384 -12.00 -11.78 -3.78
C ASP A 384 -10.83 -11.25 -2.93
N ASP A 385 -10.60 -11.87 -1.78
CA ASP A 385 -9.54 -11.49 -0.84
C ASP A 385 -8.23 -12.21 -1.21
N ILE A 386 -7.65 -11.83 -2.34
CA ILE A 386 -6.35 -12.33 -2.79
C ILE A 386 -5.22 -11.36 -2.37
N PRO A 387 -4.05 -11.88 -1.96
CA PRO A 387 -2.87 -11.04 -1.75
C PRO A 387 -2.44 -10.40 -3.07
N LEU A 388 -1.89 -9.20 -2.99
CA LEU A 388 -1.29 -8.57 -4.16
C LEU A 388 0.16 -9.05 -4.33
N ASN A 389 0.43 -9.75 -5.42
CA ASN A 389 1.75 -10.30 -5.71
C ASN A 389 2.01 -10.34 -7.23
N ASP A 390 3.23 -10.73 -7.64
CA ASP A 390 3.62 -10.77 -9.07
C ASP A 390 2.78 -11.75 -9.90
N GLY A 391 2.08 -12.70 -9.28
CA GLY A 391 1.14 -13.61 -9.94
C GLY A 391 0.03 -12.86 -10.69
N CYS A 392 -0.45 -11.74 -10.14
CA CYS A 392 -1.48 -10.90 -10.76
C CYS A 392 -1.03 -10.27 -12.10
N LEU A 393 0.28 -10.11 -12.33
CA LEU A 393 0.83 -9.54 -13.57
C LEU A 393 1.04 -10.59 -14.67
N ARG A 394 1.19 -11.87 -14.32
CA ARG A 394 1.48 -12.94 -15.30
C ARG A 394 0.46 -13.05 -16.45
N PRO A 395 -0.86 -12.81 -16.28
CA PRO A 395 -1.81 -12.87 -17.39
C PRO A 395 -1.91 -11.54 -18.17
N LEU A 396 -1.07 -10.55 -17.88
CA LEU A 396 -1.13 -9.22 -18.47
C LEU A 396 0.11 -8.96 -19.36
N ASP A 397 -0.12 -8.53 -20.59
CA ASP A 397 0.93 -8.06 -21.50
C ASP A 397 0.90 -6.53 -21.55
N ILE A 398 1.91 -5.88 -20.96
CA ILE A 398 1.96 -4.42 -20.83
C ILE A 398 2.92 -3.85 -21.88
N VAL A 399 2.37 -3.09 -22.83
CA VAL A 399 3.15 -2.48 -23.92
C VAL A 399 3.24 -0.98 -23.69
N VAL A 400 4.45 -0.48 -23.44
CA VAL A 400 4.73 0.95 -23.29
C VAL A 400 5.77 1.39 -24.33
N PRO A 401 5.50 2.42 -25.15
CA PRO A 401 6.47 2.92 -26.11
C PRO A 401 7.73 3.49 -25.41
N PRO A 402 8.94 3.03 -25.77
CA PRO A 402 10.18 3.62 -25.27
C PRO A 402 10.27 5.12 -25.59
N GLY A 403 10.79 5.93 -24.66
CA GLY A 403 10.91 7.37 -24.82
C GLY A 403 9.58 8.13 -24.77
N SER A 404 8.49 7.47 -24.35
CA SER A 404 7.23 8.15 -24.00
C SER A 404 7.29 8.72 -22.59
N MET A 405 6.31 9.55 -22.22
CA MET A 405 6.18 10.03 -20.84
C MET A 405 5.93 8.92 -19.81
N LEU A 406 5.68 7.68 -20.26
CA LEU A 406 5.47 6.49 -19.43
C LEU A 406 6.67 5.53 -19.42
N ALA A 407 7.72 5.84 -20.18
CA ALA A 407 9.00 5.16 -20.18
C ALA A 407 10.11 6.18 -20.48
N PRO A 408 10.31 7.17 -19.58
CA PRO A 408 11.31 8.21 -19.77
C PRO A 408 12.74 7.65 -19.68
N GLU A 409 13.65 8.30 -20.38
CA GLU A 409 15.08 8.05 -20.35
C GLU A 409 15.82 9.14 -19.56
N PRO A 410 16.96 8.82 -18.93
CA PRO A 410 17.79 9.82 -18.27
C PRO A 410 18.15 10.99 -19.21
N PRO A 411 18.18 12.24 -18.72
CA PRO A 411 18.07 12.67 -17.32
C PRO A 411 16.68 13.26 -16.97
N ALA A 412 15.58 12.79 -17.56
CA ALA A 412 14.24 13.36 -17.35
C ALA A 412 13.82 13.48 -15.86
N ALA A 413 13.23 14.61 -15.48
CA ALA A 413 12.54 14.75 -14.20
C ALA A 413 11.29 13.82 -14.14
N VAL A 414 11.01 13.23 -12.96
CA VAL A 414 9.95 12.22 -12.79
C VAL A 414 9.09 12.39 -11.54
N VAL A 415 9.35 13.39 -10.68
CA VAL A 415 8.71 13.44 -9.35
C VAL A 415 7.18 13.53 -9.41
N ALA A 416 6.63 14.28 -10.36
CA ALA A 416 5.18 14.35 -10.58
C ALA A 416 4.63 13.10 -11.29
N GLY A 417 5.50 12.30 -11.92
CA GLY A 417 5.16 11.03 -12.52
C GLY A 417 4.58 10.02 -11.53
N ASN A 418 5.20 9.91 -10.35
CA ASN A 418 4.75 9.00 -9.30
C ASN A 418 3.41 9.40 -8.68
N VAL A 419 3.15 10.70 -8.56
CA VAL A 419 2.02 11.18 -7.74
C VAL A 419 0.84 11.73 -8.56
N GLU A 420 1.08 12.24 -9.76
CA GLU A 420 0.03 12.79 -10.63
C GLU A 420 -0.18 11.91 -11.87
N THR A 421 0.88 11.59 -12.61
CA THR A 421 0.73 10.79 -13.83
C THR A 421 0.25 9.37 -13.52
N SER A 422 0.65 8.80 -12.38
CA SER A 422 0.14 7.50 -11.90
C SER A 422 -1.39 7.49 -11.71
N GLN A 423 -1.97 8.58 -11.20
CA GLN A 423 -3.41 8.76 -11.08
C GLN A 423 -4.06 8.84 -12.46
N ALA A 424 -3.47 9.60 -13.39
CA ALA A 424 -3.96 9.70 -14.76
C ALA A 424 -3.90 8.36 -15.53
N ILE A 425 -2.86 7.54 -15.32
CA ILE A 425 -2.79 6.17 -15.89
C ILE A 425 -3.94 5.32 -15.34
N THR A 426 -4.18 5.38 -14.03
CA THR A 426 -5.25 4.65 -13.36
C THR A 426 -6.63 5.07 -13.89
N GLY A 427 -6.83 6.38 -14.01
CA GLY A 427 -8.03 6.97 -14.59
C GLY A 427 -8.27 6.55 -16.04
N ALA A 428 -7.21 6.56 -16.87
CA ALA A 428 -7.28 6.10 -18.25
C ALA A 428 -7.69 4.62 -18.37
N LEU A 429 -7.17 3.78 -17.47
CA LEU A 429 -7.50 2.35 -17.42
C LEU A 429 -8.95 2.13 -17.00
N TYR A 430 -9.44 2.77 -15.93
CA TYR A 430 -10.84 2.64 -15.53
C TYR A 430 -11.81 3.18 -16.58
N ALA A 431 -11.45 4.28 -17.25
CA ALA A 431 -12.23 4.82 -18.36
C ALA A 431 -12.30 3.84 -19.54
N ALA A 432 -11.17 3.23 -19.92
CA ALA A 432 -11.13 2.25 -21.00
C ALA A 432 -11.96 1.01 -20.67
N LEU A 433 -11.95 0.56 -19.41
CA LEU A 433 -12.72 -0.60 -18.95
C LEU A 433 -14.20 -0.27 -18.67
N GLY A 434 -14.58 1.01 -18.57
CA GLY A 434 -15.96 1.42 -18.32
C GLY A 434 -16.51 1.05 -16.94
N VAL A 435 -15.64 0.94 -15.92
CA VAL A 435 -16.01 0.38 -14.61
C VAL A 435 -16.51 1.44 -13.61
N GLN A 436 -15.85 2.59 -13.54
CA GLN A 436 -16.20 3.68 -12.60
C GLN A 436 -15.84 5.05 -13.17
N ALA A 437 -16.59 6.09 -12.77
CA ALA A 437 -16.23 7.47 -13.05
C ALA A 437 -14.88 7.84 -12.42
N GLU A 438 -14.27 8.92 -12.88
CA GLU A 438 -12.97 9.36 -12.34
C GLU A 438 -13.09 9.75 -10.88
N GLY A 439 -12.06 9.45 -10.09
CA GLY A 439 -11.89 10.05 -8.77
C GLY A 439 -11.45 11.50 -8.87
N SER A 440 -10.59 11.93 -7.96
CA SER A 440 -9.95 13.23 -8.10
C SER A 440 -8.91 13.27 -9.20
N GLY A 441 -8.39 12.11 -9.64
CA GLY A 441 -7.31 11.99 -10.62
C GLY A 441 -6.00 12.68 -10.23
N THR A 442 -5.85 13.04 -8.94
CA THR A 442 -4.68 13.74 -8.39
C THR A 442 -4.51 13.38 -6.91
N MET A 443 -3.26 13.32 -6.45
CA MET A 443 -2.94 13.22 -5.03
C MET A 443 -2.94 14.59 -4.32
N ASN A 444 -3.11 15.69 -5.05
CA ASN A 444 -3.03 17.08 -4.56
C ASN A 444 -1.81 17.27 -3.65
N ASN A 445 -0.61 17.09 -4.20
CA ASN A 445 0.62 17.17 -3.44
C ASN A 445 0.91 18.61 -3.04
N VAL A 446 1.26 18.78 -1.78
CA VAL A 446 1.64 20.04 -1.17
C VAL A 446 2.97 19.83 -0.47
N THR A 447 3.96 20.61 -0.88
CA THR A 447 5.19 20.75 -0.11
C THR A 447 5.35 22.18 0.34
N PHE A 448 5.95 22.35 1.50
CA PHE A 448 6.46 23.64 1.90
C PHE A 448 7.67 23.47 2.79
N GLY A 449 8.50 24.50 2.83
CA GLY A 449 9.61 24.51 3.74
C GLY A 449 10.58 25.65 3.54
N ASN A 450 11.66 25.58 4.29
CA ASN A 450 12.83 26.45 4.23
C ASN A 450 14.08 25.62 4.58
N GLU A 451 15.18 26.25 4.97
CA GLU A 451 16.41 25.54 5.36
C GLU A 451 16.22 24.66 6.61
N ARG A 452 15.26 24.99 7.49
CA ARG A 452 15.08 24.33 8.79
C ARG A 452 13.91 23.35 8.81
N HIS A 453 12.85 23.64 8.07
CA HIS A 453 11.61 22.87 8.09
C HIS A 453 11.28 22.38 6.67
N GLN A 454 10.87 21.12 6.54
CA GLN A 454 10.41 20.54 5.30
C GLN A 454 9.16 19.71 5.58
N TYR A 455 8.14 19.91 4.77
CA TYR A 455 6.87 19.21 4.89
C TYR A 455 6.39 18.74 3.52
N TYR A 456 5.75 17.58 3.53
CA TYR A 456 5.13 16.93 2.39
C TYR A 456 3.78 16.36 2.82
N GLU A 457 2.75 16.60 2.02
CA GLU A 457 1.39 16.08 2.20
C GLU A 457 0.71 15.78 0.87
N THR A 458 -0.07 14.71 0.83
CA THR A 458 -1.11 14.49 -0.19
C THR A 458 -2.46 14.83 0.41
N VAL A 459 -3.25 15.67 -0.27
CA VAL A 459 -4.56 16.12 0.25
C VAL A 459 -5.67 15.26 -0.35
N ALA A 460 -6.37 14.54 0.52
CA ALA A 460 -7.51 13.69 0.18
C ALA A 460 -8.63 14.45 -0.54
N SER A 461 -9.42 13.74 -1.34
CA SER A 461 -10.33 14.35 -2.32
C SER A 461 -11.55 13.46 -2.59
N GLY A 462 -12.40 13.82 -3.55
CA GLY A 462 -13.61 13.05 -3.87
C GLY A 462 -13.31 11.81 -4.70
N SER A 463 -13.84 10.64 -4.31
CA SER A 463 -13.72 9.42 -5.12
C SER A 463 -14.75 9.38 -6.26
N GLY A 464 -14.49 8.55 -7.27
CA GLY A 464 -15.40 8.32 -8.38
C GLY A 464 -16.61 7.50 -7.94
N ALA A 465 -17.75 7.70 -8.60
CA ALA A 465 -18.92 6.85 -8.46
C ALA A 465 -18.90 5.69 -9.46
N GLY A 466 -19.55 4.58 -9.14
CA GLY A 466 -19.69 3.43 -10.03
C GLY A 466 -21.11 2.88 -10.07
N ASP A 467 -21.31 1.77 -10.78
CA ASP A 467 -22.62 1.14 -10.85
C ASP A 467 -22.96 0.46 -9.51
N GLY A 468 -23.84 1.10 -8.74
CA GLY A 468 -24.31 0.60 -7.45
C GLY A 468 -23.74 1.31 -6.24
N PHE A 469 -22.84 2.30 -6.41
CA PHE A 469 -22.23 3.01 -5.30
C PHE A 469 -21.90 4.49 -5.60
N PRO A 470 -22.15 5.41 -4.65
CA PRO A 470 -21.69 6.80 -4.75
C PRO A 470 -20.19 6.90 -4.44
N GLY A 471 -19.57 8.00 -4.84
CA GLY A 471 -18.23 8.34 -4.42
C GLY A 471 -18.18 8.82 -2.97
N ALA A 472 -17.11 8.47 -2.26
CA ALA A 472 -16.84 8.93 -0.90
C ALA A 472 -16.17 10.32 -0.92
N PRO A 473 -16.59 11.25 -0.04
CA PRO A 473 -15.96 12.56 0.06
C PRO A 473 -14.66 12.50 0.86
N VAL A 474 -13.65 13.27 0.44
CA VAL A 474 -12.38 13.51 1.16
C VAL A 474 -11.68 12.22 1.62
N VAL A 475 -11.46 11.30 0.69
CA VAL A 475 -10.67 10.08 0.90
C VAL A 475 -9.45 10.05 -0.03
N GLN A 476 -8.41 9.33 0.36
CA GLN A 476 -7.34 9.00 -0.57
C GLN A 476 -7.83 7.91 -1.52
N THR A 477 -7.51 8.05 -2.81
CA THR A 477 -7.93 7.09 -3.84
C THR A 477 -6.75 6.60 -4.64
N HIS A 478 -6.85 5.36 -5.07
CA HIS A 478 -5.98 4.75 -6.07
C HIS A 478 -4.51 4.70 -5.68
N MET A 479 -3.65 5.52 -6.27
CA MET A 479 -2.19 5.39 -6.15
C MET A 479 -1.63 5.84 -4.79
N THR A 480 -2.49 6.24 -3.85
CA THR A 480 -2.12 6.60 -2.48
C THR A 480 -3.18 6.13 -1.48
N ASN A 481 -2.75 5.82 -0.26
CA ASN A 481 -3.61 5.52 0.89
C ASN A 481 -2.93 5.98 2.20
N SER A 482 -2.23 7.12 2.13
CA SER A 482 -1.58 7.73 3.29
C SER A 482 -2.60 8.37 4.24
N ARG A 483 -2.25 8.47 5.52
CA ARG A 483 -3.02 9.27 6.48
C ARG A 483 -2.72 10.76 6.27
N LEU A 484 -3.71 11.59 6.62
CA LEU A 484 -3.49 13.03 6.75
C LEU A 484 -2.54 13.29 7.94
N THR A 485 -1.78 14.38 7.93
CA THR A 485 -1.05 14.79 9.14
C THR A 485 -2.04 15.39 10.12
N ASP A 486 -2.14 14.80 11.32
CA ASP A 486 -2.97 15.34 12.38
C ASP A 486 -2.73 16.85 12.58
N PRO A 487 -3.79 17.69 12.60
CA PRO A 487 -3.63 19.13 12.71
C PRO A 487 -2.79 19.58 13.91
N GLU A 488 -2.93 18.94 15.08
CA GLU A 488 -2.16 19.31 16.26
C GLU A 488 -0.69 18.94 16.09
N VAL A 489 -0.40 17.80 15.45
CA VAL A 489 0.98 17.42 15.12
C VAL A 489 1.60 18.37 14.08
N LEU A 490 0.83 18.79 13.07
CA LEU A 490 1.23 19.75 12.05
C LEU A 490 1.63 21.08 12.70
N GLU A 491 0.74 21.66 13.52
CA GLU A 491 0.96 22.95 14.19
C GLU A 491 2.04 22.89 15.27
N TRP A 492 2.22 21.74 15.91
CA TRP A 492 3.26 21.56 16.93
C TRP A 492 4.66 21.45 16.34
N ARG A 493 4.79 20.78 15.18
CA ARG A 493 6.11 20.49 14.58
C ARG A 493 6.56 21.53 13.56
N LEU A 494 5.64 22.29 12.97
CA LEU A 494 5.91 23.22 11.88
C LEU A 494 5.34 24.60 12.21
N PRO A 495 5.99 25.70 11.79
CA PRO A 495 5.53 27.06 12.10
C PRO A 495 4.39 27.48 11.15
N VAL A 496 3.29 26.74 11.22
CA VAL A 496 2.07 26.94 10.45
C VAL A 496 0.85 26.71 11.35
N ARG A 497 -0.31 27.21 10.92
CA ARG A 497 -1.61 26.95 11.53
C ARG A 497 -2.59 26.45 10.48
N LEU A 498 -3.36 25.42 10.80
CA LEU A 498 -4.45 24.95 9.95
C LEU A 498 -5.71 25.75 10.27
N ASP A 499 -6.01 26.76 9.43
CA ASP A 499 -7.18 27.61 9.61
C ASP A 499 -8.49 26.86 9.26
N GLU A 500 -8.44 25.94 8.29
CA GLU A 500 -9.59 25.14 7.86
C GLU A 500 -9.15 23.81 7.23
N PHE A 501 -9.90 22.75 7.54
CA PHE A 501 -9.93 21.53 6.74
C PHE A 501 -11.37 20.99 6.71
N SER A 502 -12.05 21.13 5.57
CA SER A 502 -13.49 20.87 5.46
C SER A 502 -13.86 20.19 4.13
N VAL A 503 -15.03 19.56 4.09
CA VAL A 503 -15.58 19.00 2.83
C VAL A 503 -16.08 20.15 1.95
N ARG A 504 -15.61 20.19 0.70
CA ARG A 504 -16.03 21.13 -0.34
C ARG A 504 -17.37 20.69 -0.95
N ARG A 505 -18.45 20.89 -0.22
CA ARG A 505 -19.78 20.38 -0.57
C ARG A 505 -20.26 20.83 -1.95
N GLY A 506 -20.79 19.90 -2.74
CA GLY A 506 -21.30 20.17 -4.08
C GLY A 506 -20.22 20.21 -5.16
N SER A 507 -19.02 19.70 -4.88
CA SER A 507 -17.95 19.55 -5.87
C SER A 507 -18.02 18.22 -6.61
N GLY A 508 -18.68 17.19 -6.06
CA GLY A 508 -18.91 15.91 -6.70
C GLY A 508 -19.86 15.99 -7.90
N GLY A 509 -19.54 15.24 -8.95
CA GLY A 509 -20.32 15.16 -10.18
C GLY A 509 -21.71 14.56 -9.95
N ALA A 510 -22.72 15.13 -10.61
CA ALA A 510 -24.09 14.62 -10.55
C ALA A 510 -24.24 13.30 -11.33
N GLY A 511 -25.04 12.37 -10.81
CA GLY A 511 -25.39 11.14 -11.50
C GLY A 511 -26.50 10.42 -10.75
N ARG A 512 -26.92 9.25 -11.23
CA ARG A 512 -27.71 8.32 -10.40
C ARG A 512 -26.96 8.05 -9.11
N TRP A 513 -25.66 7.82 -9.24
CA TRP A 513 -24.71 7.81 -8.14
C TRP A 513 -23.84 9.06 -8.24
N ARG A 514 -23.81 9.86 -7.16
CA ARG A 514 -23.03 11.09 -7.11
C ARG A 514 -21.55 10.77 -6.88
N GLY A 515 -20.67 11.53 -7.52
CA GLY A 515 -19.25 11.51 -7.19
C GLY A 515 -18.99 12.13 -5.81
N GLY A 516 -17.85 11.78 -5.21
CA GLY A 516 -17.44 12.28 -3.90
C GLY A 516 -17.10 13.76 -3.94
N ASP A 517 -17.41 14.49 -2.86
CA ASP A 517 -16.97 15.87 -2.70
C ASP A 517 -15.48 15.95 -2.33
N GLY A 518 -14.77 16.94 -2.88
CA GLY A 518 -13.40 17.28 -2.51
C GLY A 518 -13.29 17.96 -1.15
N ALA A 519 -12.10 18.51 -0.85
CA ALA A 519 -11.78 19.21 0.38
C ALA A 519 -11.37 20.68 0.15
N VAL A 520 -11.52 21.49 1.19
CA VAL A 520 -10.89 22.80 1.34
C VAL A 520 -9.85 22.69 2.45
N ARG A 521 -8.60 23.09 2.17
CA ARG A 521 -7.50 23.12 3.14
C ARG A 521 -6.85 24.50 3.15
N ARG A 522 -6.77 25.14 4.33
CA ARG A 522 -6.22 26.49 4.51
C ARG A 522 -5.08 26.46 5.53
N ILE A 523 -3.86 26.73 5.09
CA ILE A 523 -2.65 26.67 5.93
C ILE A 523 -2.04 28.06 6.01
N ARG A 524 -2.00 28.64 7.20
CA ARG A 524 -1.39 29.93 7.50
C ARG A 524 0.07 29.76 7.91
N PHE A 525 0.96 30.58 7.36
CA PHE A 525 2.39 30.52 7.64
C PHE A 525 2.79 31.49 8.76
N HIS A 526 3.75 31.09 9.58
CA HIS A 526 4.32 31.93 10.65
C HIS A 526 5.80 32.28 10.43
N GLU A 527 6.43 31.66 9.42
CA GLU A 527 7.80 31.95 8.98
C GLU A 527 7.84 32.05 7.45
N PRO A 528 8.86 32.72 6.88
CA PRO A 528 9.12 32.66 5.44
C PRO A 528 9.40 31.23 4.97
N MET A 529 8.71 30.82 3.90
CA MET A 529 8.83 29.50 3.28
C MET A 529 8.59 29.57 1.78
N THR A 530 9.04 28.53 1.08
CA THR A 530 8.61 28.23 -0.29
C THR A 530 7.53 27.17 -0.22
N VAL A 531 6.39 27.40 -0.87
CA VAL A 531 5.33 26.41 -1.13
C VAL A 531 5.50 25.89 -2.55
N SER A 532 5.31 24.59 -2.75
CA SER A 532 5.13 24.00 -4.08
C SER A 532 3.88 23.12 -4.10
N THR A 533 3.20 23.13 -5.24
CA THR A 533 2.02 22.30 -5.49
C THR A 533 2.25 21.47 -6.74
N LEU A 534 1.88 20.19 -6.67
CA LEU A 534 1.76 19.31 -7.84
C LEU A 534 0.36 18.72 -7.79
N SER A 535 -0.46 19.08 -8.77
CA SER A 535 -1.87 18.71 -8.81
C SER A 535 -2.41 18.76 -10.24
N GLN A 536 -3.42 17.92 -10.51
CA GLN A 536 -4.17 17.88 -11.76
C GLN A 536 -5.61 18.38 -11.54
N HIS A 537 -6.40 18.38 -12.61
CA HIS A 537 -7.81 18.80 -12.61
C HIS A 537 -8.04 20.24 -12.14
N ARG A 538 -7.13 21.13 -12.54
CA ARG A 538 -7.25 22.59 -12.50
C ARG A 538 -7.71 23.16 -13.84
N ARG A 539 -7.54 22.41 -14.94
CA ARG A 539 -8.04 22.76 -16.28
C ARG A 539 -9.11 21.79 -16.80
N ILE A 540 -8.87 20.48 -16.68
CA ILE A 540 -9.79 19.44 -17.20
C ILE A 540 -10.53 18.80 -16.02
N PRO A 541 -11.87 18.78 -16.00
CA PRO A 541 -12.59 18.21 -14.87
C PRO A 541 -12.53 16.68 -14.86
N PRO A 542 -12.58 16.02 -13.69
CA PRO A 542 -12.69 14.56 -13.60
C PRO A 542 -13.94 14.08 -14.34
N TYR A 543 -13.79 13.09 -15.22
CA TYR A 543 -14.89 12.65 -16.09
C TYR A 543 -15.99 11.92 -15.29
N GLY A 544 -17.24 12.11 -15.70
CA GLY A 544 -18.34 11.24 -15.29
C GLY A 544 -18.43 10.00 -16.19
N MET A 545 -19.18 8.99 -15.76
CA MET A 545 -19.33 7.73 -16.51
C MET A 545 -20.79 7.33 -16.71
N ALA A 546 -21.06 6.59 -17.79
CA ALA A 546 -22.39 6.07 -18.13
C ALA A 546 -23.50 7.14 -18.15
N GLY A 547 -23.17 8.38 -18.52
CA GLY A 547 -24.10 9.52 -18.53
C GLY A 547 -24.09 10.39 -17.26
N GLY A 548 -23.22 10.10 -16.29
CA GLY A 548 -22.96 10.97 -15.16
C GLY A 548 -22.16 12.22 -15.56
N ALA A 549 -22.34 13.28 -14.79
CA ALA A 549 -21.67 14.57 -14.98
C ALA A 549 -20.25 14.56 -14.38
N PRO A 550 -19.33 15.36 -14.93
CA PRO A 550 -17.99 15.50 -14.38
C PRO A 550 -17.98 16.16 -13.00
N GLY A 551 -16.92 15.90 -12.22
CA GLY A 551 -16.64 16.58 -10.96
C GLY A 551 -16.19 18.04 -11.18
N ALA A 552 -16.25 18.86 -10.13
CA ALA A 552 -15.74 20.22 -10.18
C ALA A 552 -14.21 20.25 -10.21
N LEU A 553 -13.64 21.24 -10.90
CA LEU A 553 -12.20 21.54 -10.87
C LEU A 553 -11.75 21.91 -9.46
N GLY A 554 -10.48 21.59 -9.17
CA GLY A 554 -9.77 22.14 -8.03
C GLY A 554 -9.21 23.54 -8.30
N ALA A 555 -8.65 24.17 -7.28
CA ALA A 555 -7.95 25.45 -7.37
C ALA A 555 -6.91 25.61 -6.25
N ASN A 556 -5.81 26.30 -6.55
CA ASN A 556 -4.74 26.61 -5.60
C ASN A 556 -4.52 28.14 -5.57
N ARG A 557 -4.33 28.73 -4.39
CA ARG A 557 -4.00 30.16 -4.27
C ARG A 557 -3.26 30.48 -2.98
N VAL A 558 -2.55 31.61 -2.98
CA VAL A 558 -2.02 32.25 -1.77
C VAL A 558 -2.81 33.53 -1.49
N GLU A 559 -3.44 33.59 -0.32
CA GLU A 559 -4.02 34.80 0.24
C GLU A 559 -2.94 35.51 1.07
N ARG A 560 -2.49 36.68 0.62
CA ARG A 560 -1.42 37.45 1.24
C ARG A 560 -1.90 38.17 2.49
N ALA A 561 -0.99 38.41 3.43
CA ALA A 561 -1.29 39.13 4.67
C ALA A 561 -1.82 40.56 4.45
N ASP A 562 -1.50 41.18 3.31
CA ASP A 562 -2.01 42.50 2.90
C ASP A 562 -3.38 42.46 2.20
N GLY A 563 -3.96 41.25 2.02
CA GLY A 563 -5.24 41.01 1.37
C GLY A 563 -5.16 40.73 -0.13
N ALA A 564 -3.98 40.79 -0.76
CA ALA A 564 -3.82 40.38 -2.15
C ALA A 564 -4.02 38.86 -2.31
N VAL A 565 -4.47 38.42 -3.49
CA VAL A 565 -4.64 36.99 -3.80
C VAL A 565 -3.82 36.65 -5.04
N VAL A 566 -2.95 35.65 -4.91
CA VAL A 566 -2.14 35.10 -6.01
C VAL A 566 -2.69 33.72 -6.35
N GLN A 567 -3.22 33.55 -7.57
CA GLN A 567 -3.61 32.24 -8.06
C GLN A 567 -2.36 31.43 -8.38
N LEU A 568 -2.40 30.14 -8.08
CA LEU A 568 -1.35 29.17 -8.42
C LEU A 568 -1.91 28.19 -9.44
N ASP A 569 -1.08 27.81 -10.41
CA ASP A 569 -1.42 26.74 -11.35
C ASP A 569 -1.42 25.35 -10.65
N GLY A 570 -1.74 24.30 -11.40
CA GLY A 570 -1.72 22.93 -10.86
C GLY A 570 -0.33 22.46 -10.45
N SER A 571 0.70 22.90 -11.18
CA SER A 571 2.12 22.66 -10.90
C SER A 571 2.83 23.99 -10.76
N ASP A 572 2.96 24.50 -9.55
CA ASP A 572 3.46 25.87 -9.31
C ASP A 572 4.11 26.01 -7.94
N SER A 573 4.83 27.11 -7.73
CA SER A 573 5.49 27.43 -6.48
C SER A 573 5.38 28.92 -6.12
N ALA A 574 5.37 29.22 -4.82
CA ALA A 574 5.32 30.59 -4.35
C ALA A 574 6.09 30.75 -3.03
N GLU A 575 6.79 31.87 -2.92
CA GLU A 575 7.29 32.36 -1.64
C GLU A 575 6.13 32.87 -0.80
N VAL A 576 6.07 32.46 0.46
CA VAL A 576 5.06 32.87 1.45
C VAL A 576 5.75 33.46 2.68
N GLY A 577 5.12 34.47 3.29
CA GLY A 577 5.59 35.10 4.52
C GLY A 577 4.66 34.87 5.71
N PRO A 578 5.06 35.32 6.91
CA PRO A 578 4.20 35.29 8.09
C PRO A 578 2.86 35.98 7.84
N GLY A 579 1.76 35.27 8.09
CA GLY A 579 0.39 35.74 7.89
C GLY A 579 -0.22 35.38 6.54
N ASP A 580 0.57 34.99 5.54
CA ASP A 580 0.05 34.46 4.27
C ASP A 580 -0.64 33.10 4.50
N VAL A 581 -1.62 32.79 3.66
CA VAL A 581 -2.41 31.55 3.72
C VAL A 581 -2.40 30.85 2.37
N LEU A 582 -1.89 29.62 2.33
CA LEU A 582 -2.10 28.71 1.21
C LEU A 582 -3.51 28.12 1.31
N VAL A 583 -4.28 28.24 0.22
CA VAL A 583 -5.61 27.66 0.12
C VAL A 583 -5.65 26.68 -1.04
N ILE A 584 -6.08 25.47 -0.73
CA ILE A 584 -6.24 24.37 -1.68
C ILE A 584 -7.69 23.94 -1.66
N GLU A 585 -8.30 23.96 -2.83
CA GLU A 585 -9.58 23.35 -3.11
C GLU A 585 -9.31 22.14 -4.01
N THR A 586 -9.49 20.92 -3.49
CA THR A 586 -9.31 19.72 -4.32
C THR A 586 -10.51 19.57 -5.28
N PRO A 587 -10.35 18.86 -6.41
CA PRO A 587 -11.47 18.54 -7.29
C PRO A 587 -12.48 17.62 -6.57
N GLY A 588 -13.67 17.47 -7.15
CA GLY A 588 -14.61 16.39 -6.77
C GLY A 588 -14.53 15.22 -7.74
N GLY A 589 -15.04 14.05 -7.35
CA GLY A 589 -15.11 12.88 -8.23
C GLY A 589 -16.25 12.99 -9.25
N GLY A 590 -16.16 12.24 -10.35
CA GLY A 590 -17.21 12.15 -11.37
C GLY A 590 -18.43 11.36 -10.90
N GLY A 591 -19.61 11.72 -11.43
CA GLY A 591 -20.85 10.98 -11.19
C GLY A 591 -21.02 9.78 -12.13
N TYR A 592 -21.88 8.83 -11.75
CA TYR A 592 -22.20 7.64 -12.55
C TYR A 592 -23.69 7.55 -12.88
N GLY A 593 -23.99 7.28 -14.15
CA GLY A 593 -25.36 7.16 -14.65
C GLY A 593 -26.08 8.51 -14.81
N PRO A 594 -27.14 8.60 -15.63
CA PRO A 594 -27.89 9.84 -15.80
C PRO A 594 -28.45 10.34 -14.46
N PRO A 595 -28.34 11.65 -14.16
CA PRO A 595 -28.91 12.20 -12.93
C PRO A 595 -30.44 12.01 -12.90
N PRO A 596 -31.05 11.75 -11.73
CA PRO A 596 -32.50 11.65 -11.60
C PRO A 596 -33.18 12.95 -12.08
N LEU A 597 -34.33 12.81 -12.75
CA LEU A 597 -35.10 13.94 -13.29
C LEU A 597 -35.69 14.85 -12.18
N ASP A 598 -35.89 14.30 -10.97
CA ASP A 598 -36.33 15.05 -9.78
C ASP A 598 -35.15 15.33 -8.84
N GLN A 599 -34.75 16.60 -8.77
CA GLN A 599 -33.65 17.07 -7.91
C GLN A 599 -33.91 16.92 -6.40
N GLU A 600 -35.15 16.63 -5.97
CA GLU A 600 -35.53 16.50 -4.56
C GLU A 600 -35.24 15.12 -3.94
N GLN A 601 -35.00 14.07 -4.73
CA GLN A 601 -34.69 12.73 -4.21
C GLN A 601 -33.19 12.38 -4.19
N ALA A 602 -32.34 13.17 -4.84
CA ALA A 602 -30.91 12.87 -5.02
C ALA A 602 -30.02 13.03 -3.76
N GLY A 603 -30.59 12.87 -2.56
CA GLY A 603 -29.90 13.04 -1.28
C GLY A 603 -30.73 12.83 -0.01
N ARG A 604 -31.85 12.09 -0.04
CA ARG A 604 -32.64 11.72 1.15
C ARG A 604 -32.90 10.22 1.20
N GLU A 605 -31.85 9.44 1.45
CA GLU A 605 -31.82 8.03 1.88
C GLU A 605 -30.34 7.65 1.65
N THR A 606 -29.42 7.81 2.60
CA THR A 606 -29.33 7.20 3.93
C THR A 606 -28.32 7.99 4.76
N ASP A 607 -28.80 8.79 5.71
CA ASP A 607 -28.04 9.17 6.90
C ASP A 607 -28.96 8.86 8.09
N ASP A 608 -29.24 7.57 8.30
CA ASP A 608 -29.69 7.14 9.61
C ASP A 608 -28.47 7.14 10.54
N LEU A 609 -28.21 8.31 11.15
CA LEU A 609 -27.18 8.51 12.17
C LEU A 609 -27.41 7.66 13.44
N ARG A 610 -28.35 6.71 13.46
CA ARG A 610 -28.59 5.74 14.53
C ARG A 610 -28.03 4.34 14.25
N ALA A 611 -27.31 4.16 13.14
CA ALA A 611 -26.64 2.90 12.82
C ALA A 611 -25.15 2.84 13.21
N PHE A 612 -24.67 3.79 14.02
CA PHE A 612 -23.37 3.71 14.71
C PHE A 612 -23.55 3.60 16.22
#